data_AF-A0A4R7ILM2-F1
#
_entry.id   AF-A0A4R7ILM2-F1
#
_cell.length_a   1.000
_cell.length_b   1.000
_cell.length_c   1.000
_cell.angle_alpha   90.00
_cell.angle_beta   90.00
_cell.angle_gamma   90.00
#
_symmetry.space_group_name_H-M   'P 1'
#
loop_
_entity.id
_entity.type
_entity.pdbx_description
1 polymer ?
#
loop_
_entity_poly.entity_id
_entity_poly.type
_entity_poly.pdbx_seq_one_letter_code
_entity_poly.pdbx_strand_id
1 'polypeptide(L)'
;MYKIRGMRGFLASSTGVTCAAALALPLTSPAAATTSAPPATSPTARATAYAPGGTQSLPLAPRARDRAPGTPEQGLRRGDVRHFSLVGVVWDDPATPLHGRVEVRTRATATGAWSGWRELQTHNADHAADPGTPESTSVRVRGATAPLWVGESDGVEVRVRAAAAHEAARALPATRALPAARTAPAAARLPTGLRLELVDPGEDVPPPANHAADEPEPAVLPALPARQRTGPHVGPRPRITTRRGWGADERLREKGFVYTKKVKTAFVHHSDTGNNYRCSQAPSVIRGIYRYHVTSTGWRDLGYNFLVDKCGRIYEGRAGGVSEPVLGAHTLGFNSNSMGIAVLGTYSSKKPSSAALRAIARLTAWKVGLYGMNPRGKTYLKSGGGNLYRKGKKVRLNVISGHRDGFATNCPGKKLYDKLGTARAKAAKYQGR
;
A
#
# COMPACT_ATOMS: atom_id res chain seq x y z
N MET A 1 55.35 -40.51 9.12
CA MET A 1 55.59 -41.81 9.79
C MET A 1 54.27 -42.28 10.44
N TYR A 2 54.22 -43.54 10.89
CA TYR A 2 53.22 -44.26 11.73
C TYR A 2 51.99 -43.47 12.29
N LYS A 3 50.73 -43.91 12.13
CA LYS A 3 50.03 -45.08 12.77
C LYS A 3 49.83 -44.92 14.31
N ILE A 4 48.76 -45.39 14.99
CA ILE A 4 47.38 -45.84 14.68
C ILE A 4 46.65 -46.18 16.03
N ARG A 5 45.30 -46.16 16.12
CA ARG A 5 44.46 -46.64 17.27
C ARG A 5 44.68 -45.93 18.63
N GLY A 6 43.85 -46.11 19.67
CA GLY A 6 42.54 -46.79 19.86
C GLY A 6 41.91 -46.31 21.19
N MET A 7 40.59 -46.22 21.43
CA MET A 7 39.48 -47.19 21.42
C MET A 7 39.42 -48.20 22.60
N ARG A 8 38.35 -48.07 23.42
CA ARG A 8 37.75 -49.01 24.40
C ARG A 8 38.41 -49.20 25.78
N GLY A 9 37.54 -49.37 26.80
CA GLY A 9 37.87 -49.85 28.15
C GLY A 9 36.72 -49.62 29.16
N PHE A 10 35.94 -50.65 29.48
CA PHE A 10 34.90 -50.66 30.53
C PHE A 10 35.35 -51.55 31.70
N LEU A 11 35.13 -51.12 32.94
CA LEU A 11 34.97 -51.90 34.19
C LEU A 11 34.12 -50.99 35.11
N ALA A 12 32.99 -51.34 35.75
CA ALA A 12 32.51 -52.53 36.46
C ALA A 12 32.40 -52.27 37.98
N SER A 13 31.20 -52.59 38.50
CA SER A 13 30.66 -52.78 39.86
C SER A 13 31.62 -53.28 40.98
N SER A 14 31.28 -53.33 42.28
CA SER A 14 29.99 -53.29 43.05
C SER A 14 30.23 -52.62 44.45
N THR A 15 29.55 -52.78 45.62
CA THR A 15 28.55 -53.71 46.23
C THR A 15 27.75 -53.07 47.39
N GLY A 16 26.46 -53.43 47.54
CA GLY A 16 25.71 -53.45 48.83
C GLY A 16 25.22 -52.11 49.40
N VAL A 17 24.25 -52.05 50.33
CA VAL A 17 23.47 -53.11 51.03
C VAL A 17 21.99 -52.66 51.19
N THR A 18 21.06 -53.62 51.18
CA THR A 18 19.61 -53.41 51.42
C THR A 18 19.16 -53.92 52.79
N CYS A 19 18.16 -53.29 53.41
CA CYS A 19 17.31 -53.91 54.44
C CYS A 19 15.90 -53.26 54.43
N ALA A 20 14.83 -53.98 54.80
CA ALA A 20 13.44 -53.55 54.57
C ALA A 20 12.40 -54.11 55.56
N ALA A 21 11.29 -53.38 55.72
CA ALA A 21 9.99 -53.79 56.28
C ALA A 21 8.89 -52.85 55.70
N ALA A 22 7.63 -53.20 55.36
CA ALA A 22 6.63 -54.17 55.88
C ALA A 22 5.86 -53.64 57.11
N LEU A 23 4.52 -53.64 57.25
CA LEU A 23 3.30 -53.93 56.45
C LEU A 23 2.10 -53.23 57.19
N ALA A 24 0.85 -53.04 56.71
CA ALA A 24 0.21 -52.81 55.40
C ALA A 24 -1.33 -52.55 55.60
N LEU A 25 -2.06 -52.14 54.53
CA LEU A 25 -3.55 -52.08 54.42
C LEU A 25 -4.30 -51.04 55.32
N PRO A 26 -5.60 -50.74 55.10
CA PRO A 26 -6.50 -50.97 53.95
C PRO A 26 -7.15 -49.67 53.37
N LEU A 27 -8.17 -49.83 52.50
CA LEU A 27 -8.95 -48.78 51.82
C LEU A 27 -9.98 -48.07 52.73
N THR A 28 -10.28 -46.79 52.45
CA THR A 28 -11.66 -46.21 52.47
C THR A 28 -11.67 -44.80 51.88
N SER A 29 -12.80 -44.39 51.29
CA SER A 29 -13.04 -43.00 50.82
C SER A 29 -14.40 -42.50 51.32
N PRO A 30 -14.44 -41.42 52.14
CA PRO A 30 -15.63 -40.60 52.35
C PRO A 30 -15.60 -39.32 51.50
N ALA A 31 -16.75 -38.68 51.30
CA ALA A 31 -16.89 -37.51 50.43
C ALA A 31 -16.76 -36.17 51.18
N ALA A 32 -16.29 -35.16 50.42
CA ALA A 32 -16.53 -33.72 50.53
C ALA A 32 -16.77 -33.07 51.92
N ALA A 33 -15.85 -32.16 52.30
CA ALA A 33 -16.18 -30.95 53.03
C ALA A 33 -15.55 -29.75 52.30
N THR A 34 -16.29 -28.64 52.14
CA THR A 34 -15.91 -27.51 51.30
C THR A 34 -15.15 -26.43 52.06
N THR A 35 -13.98 -26.02 51.55
CA THR A 35 -13.35 -24.74 51.88
C THR A 35 -13.29 -23.84 50.64
N SER A 36 -13.92 -22.68 50.70
CA SER A 36 -14.03 -21.75 49.58
C SER A 36 -12.74 -20.96 49.39
N ALA A 37 -11.86 -21.42 48.50
CA ALA A 37 -10.78 -20.58 47.98
C ALA A 37 -11.36 -19.46 47.08
N PRO A 38 -10.93 -18.20 47.22
CA PRO A 38 -11.33 -17.15 46.29
C PRO A 38 -10.80 -17.49 44.88
N PRO A 39 -11.61 -17.33 43.81
CA PRO A 39 -11.19 -17.70 42.47
C PRO A 39 -10.01 -16.84 42.03
N ALA A 40 -8.90 -17.47 41.67
CA ALA A 40 -7.74 -16.79 41.10
C ALA A 40 -8.13 -16.16 39.75
N THR A 41 -8.42 -14.86 39.78
CA THR A 41 -8.79 -14.05 38.61
C THR A 41 -7.57 -13.76 37.74
N SER A 42 -7.03 -14.82 37.13
CA SER A 42 -6.17 -14.72 35.95
C SER A 42 -6.81 -13.76 34.97
N PRO A 43 -6.17 -12.64 34.60
CA PRO A 43 -6.71 -11.71 33.64
C PRO A 43 -6.54 -12.31 32.23
N THR A 44 -7.37 -13.29 31.90
CA THR A 44 -7.72 -13.61 30.52
C THR A 44 -8.43 -12.39 29.95
N ALA A 45 -7.63 -11.44 29.50
CA ALA A 45 -8.10 -10.30 28.75
C ALA A 45 -8.91 -10.85 27.58
N ARG A 46 -10.24 -10.74 27.66
CA ARG A 46 -11.13 -11.02 26.54
C ARG A 46 -10.67 -10.13 25.41
N ALA A 47 -9.98 -10.72 24.43
CA ALA A 47 -9.75 -10.09 23.15
C ALA A 47 -11.15 -9.76 22.61
N THR A 48 -11.52 -8.49 22.72
CA THR A 48 -12.82 -8.02 22.24
C THR A 48 -12.81 -8.27 20.74
N ALA A 49 -13.70 -9.14 20.28
CA ALA A 49 -13.74 -9.57 18.90
C ALA A 49 -14.09 -8.37 18.00
N TYR A 50 -13.06 -7.70 17.50
CA TYR A 50 -13.23 -6.55 16.62
C TYR A 50 -13.83 -7.02 15.31
N ALA A 51 -14.89 -6.34 14.88
CA ALA A 51 -15.47 -6.54 13.55
C ALA A 51 -14.36 -6.34 12.50
N PRO A 52 -14.09 -7.34 11.63
CA PRO A 52 -12.99 -7.25 10.68
C PRO A 52 -13.12 -6.08 9.72
N GLY A 53 -12.02 -5.35 9.53
CA GLY A 53 -11.89 -4.26 8.59
C GLY A 53 -12.24 -2.89 9.16
N GLY A 54 -11.23 -2.05 9.35
CA GLY A 54 -11.38 -0.71 9.91
C GLY A 54 -10.09 0.10 9.86
N THR A 55 -10.16 1.31 10.40
CA THR A 55 -9.01 2.22 10.54
C THR A 55 -8.92 2.70 11.98
N GLN A 56 -7.75 2.53 12.61
CA GLN A 56 -7.43 3.13 13.90
C GLN A 56 -6.45 4.30 13.68
N SER A 57 -6.95 5.52 13.87
CA SER A 57 -6.17 6.77 13.83
C SER A 57 -5.59 7.07 15.21
N LEU A 58 -4.28 7.26 15.32
CA LEU A 58 -3.57 7.55 16.56
C LEU A 58 -2.75 8.84 16.41
N PRO A 59 -2.96 9.89 17.23
CA PRO A 59 -2.20 11.14 17.15
C PRO A 59 -0.73 10.91 17.52
N LEU A 60 0.20 11.56 16.81
CA LEU A 60 1.62 11.53 17.15
C LEU A 60 1.94 12.63 18.17
N ALA A 61 2.63 12.24 19.25
CA ALA A 61 3.10 13.18 20.27
C ALA A 61 4.56 13.58 20.01
N PRO A 62 5.00 14.80 20.41
CA PRO A 62 6.41 15.16 20.45
C PRO A 62 7.24 14.15 21.27
N ARG A 63 8.30 13.62 20.67
CA ARG A 63 9.24 12.71 21.34
C ARG A 63 10.41 13.53 21.89
N ALA A 64 10.28 13.98 23.14
CA ALA A 64 11.42 14.50 23.87
C ALA A 64 12.52 13.44 23.98
N ARG A 65 13.76 13.86 23.69
CA ARG A 65 14.98 13.25 24.24
C ARG A 65 15.51 14.21 25.29
N ASP A 66 16.08 13.66 26.35
CA ASP A 66 16.73 14.45 27.39
C ASP A 66 17.91 15.25 26.82
N ARG A 67 17.90 16.57 27.08
CA ARG A 67 19.05 17.48 27.05
C ARG A 67 19.93 17.46 25.78
N ALA A 68 19.33 17.66 24.60
CA ALA A 68 20.07 18.11 23.41
C ALA A 68 19.19 18.97 22.47
N PRO A 69 19.75 19.98 21.77
CA PRO A 69 19.06 20.72 20.70
C PRO A 69 18.91 19.85 19.44
N GLY A 70 17.96 18.91 19.50
CA GLY A 70 17.69 17.94 18.43
C GLY A 70 16.72 18.46 17.36
N THR A 71 16.79 17.86 16.17
CA THR A 71 15.81 18.07 15.10
C THR A 71 14.41 17.58 15.54
N PRO A 72 13.31 18.31 15.26
CA PRO A 72 11.97 17.94 15.72
C PRO A 72 11.58 16.49 15.40
N GLU A 73 11.16 15.76 16.44
CA GLU A 73 10.70 14.37 16.37
C GLU A 73 9.29 14.25 16.98
N GLN A 74 8.38 13.63 16.26
CA GLN A 74 7.08 13.17 16.78
C GLN A 74 6.94 11.65 16.60
N GLY A 75 6.05 11.01 17.35
CA GLY A 75 5.72 9.60 17.14
C GLY A 75 4.95 8.95 18.27
N LEU A 76 4.88 7.62 18.20
CA LEU A 76 4.30 6.76 19.24
C LEU A 76 5.37 5.74 19.66
N ARG A 77 5.53 5.54 20.97
CA ARG A 77 6.39 4.48 21.54
C ARG A 77 5.77 3.10 21.25
N ARG A 78 6.53 2.02 21.46
CA ARG A 78 6.00 0.65 21.35
C ARG A 78 4.76 0.49 22.23
N GLY A 79 3.68 0.00 21.65
CA GLY A 79 2.47 -0.38 22.36
C GLY A 79 1.65 -1.38 21.55
N ASP A 80 0.80 -2.10 22.26
CA ASP A 80 -0.22 -2.99 21.68
C ASP A 80 -1.35 -2.16 21.06
N VAL A 81 -1.84 -2.61 19.91
CA VAL A 81 -2.88 -1.94 19.12
C VAL A 81 -3.87 -2.97 18.58
N ARG A 82 -4.97 -2.52 17.96
CA ARG A 82 -5.88 -3.44 17.26
C ARG A 82 -5.14 -4.06 16.06
N HIS A 83 -5.66 -5.18 15.57
CA HIS A 83 -5.11 -5.82 14.38
C HIS A 83 -5.06 -4.87 13.17
N PHE A 84 -3.96 -4.90 12.42
CA PHE A 84 -3.77 -4.16 11.18
C PHE A 84 -2.77 -4.86 10.25
N SER A 85 -2.92 -4.67 8.94
CA SER A 85 -1.99 -5.25 7.94
C SER A 85 -1.40 -4.21 6.98
N LEU A 86 -1.88 -2.96 7.04
CA LEU A 86 -1.35 -1.80 6.32
C LEU A 86 -1.22 -0.59 7.25
N VAL A 87 -0.20 0.24 7.03
CA VAL A 87 0.08 1.43 7.86
C VAL A 87 0.47 2.64 7.01
N GLY A 88 0.05 3.84 7.41
CA GLY A 88 0.46 5.11 6.83
C GLY A 88 0.50 6.23 7.87
N VAL A 89 1.00 7.41 7.49
CA VAL A 89 0.95 8.62 8.34
C VAL A 89 0.27 9.74 7.57
N VAL A 90 -0.69 10.42 8.21
CA VAL A 90 -1.44 11.54 7.64
C VAL A 90 -1.31 12.80 8.49
N TRP A 91 -1.63 13.96 7.91
CA TRP A 91 -1.60 15.28 8.57
C TRP A 91 -2.70 16.20 8.00
N ASP A 92 -3.02 17.28 8.70
CA ASP A 92 -4.25 18.05 8.44
C ASP A 92 -4.30 18.67 7.03
N ASP A 93 -3.29 19.46 6.67
CA ASP A 93 -3.25 20.19 5.39
C ASP A 93 -2.56 19.38 4.26
N PRO A 94 -3.28 18.99 3.19
CA PRO A 94 -2.70 18.30 2.04
C PRO A 94 -1.76 19.18 1.19
N ALA A 95 -1.80 20.51 1.31
CA ALA A 95 -0.87 21.40 0.61
C ALA A 95 0.51 21.50 1.29
N THR A 96 0.59 21.27 2.61
CA THR A 96 1.84 21.30 3.38
C THR A 96 2.66 20.03 3.14
N PRO A 97 3.90 20.12 2.61
CA PRO A 97 4.77 18.96 2.40
C PRO A 97 5.48 18.50 3.68
N LEU A 98 5.53 17.19 3.93
CA LEU A 98 6.34 16.61 5.01
C LEU A 98 7.82 16.50 4.61
N HIS A 99 8.59 17.54 4.91
CA HIS A 99 10.05 17.55 4.74
C HIS A 99 10.75 16.81 5.90
N GLY A 100 10.98 15.50 5.73
CA GLY A 100 11.61 14.67 6.74
C GLY A 100 11.58 13.18 6.40
N ARG A 101 11.96 12.35 7.37
CA ARG A 101 11.87 10.89 7.32
C ARG A 101 10.75 10.40 8.24
N VAL A 102 9.90 9.52 7.72
CA VAL A 102 8.87 8.81 8.48
C VAL A 102 9.29 7.34 8.54
N GLU A 103 9.50 6.81 9.74
CA GLU A 103 9.95 5.43 9.94
C GLU A 103 9.01 4.69 10.89
N VAL A 104 8.65 3.46 10.53
CA VAL A 104 7.76 2.58 11.28
C VAL A 104 8.41 1.21 11.49
N ARG A 105 8.10 0.56 12.62
CA ARG A 105 8.28 -0.88 12.81
C ARG A 105 7.04 -1.48 13.45
N THR A 106 6.75 -2.74 13.13
CA THR A 106 5.57 -3.46 13.64
C THR A 106 5.95 -4.76 14.33
N ARG A 107 5.07 -5.26 15.20
CA ARG A 107 5.11 -6.62 15.74
C ARG A 107 4.16 -7.48 14.93
N ALA A 108 4.65 -8.61 14.41
CA ALA A 108 3.83 -9.56 13.66
C ALA A 108 3.06 -10.49 14.62
N THR A 109 1.75 -10.65 14.42
CA THR A 109 0.86 -11.45 15.29
C THR A 109 1.34 -12.90 15.42
N ALA A 110 1.71 -13.52 14.29
CA ALA A 110 2.07 -14.93 14.20
C ALA A 110 3.40 -15.32 14.88
N THR A 111 4.20 -14.36 15.36
CA THR A 111 5.52 -14.63 15.98
C THR A 111 5.87 -13.77 17.19
N GLY A 112 5.10 -12.71 17.48
CA GLY A 112 5.46 -11.71 18.48
C GLY A 112 6.74 -10.91 18.17
N ALA A 113 7.35 -11.11 17.00
CA ALA A 113 8.63 -10.52 16.64
C ALA A 113 8.46 -9.11 16.05
N TRP A 114 9.32 -8.18 16.49
CA TRP A 114 9.39 -6.82 15.96
C TRP A 114 10.23 -6.75 14.68
N SER A 115 9.74 -6.02 13.68
CA SER A 115 10.53 -5.70 12.49
C SER A 115 11.68 -4.73 12.78
N GLY A 116 12.67 -4.70 11.88
CA GLY A 116 13.52 -3.52 11.72
C GLY A 116 12.70 -2.29 11.31
N TRP A 117 13.30 -1.10 11.42
CA TRP A 117 12.69 0.15 10.94
C TRP A 117 12.54 0.12 9.40
N ARG A 118 11.38 0.55 8.91
CA ARG A 118 11.03 0.71 7.49
C ARG A 118 10.60 2.15 7.26
N GLU A 119 11.11 2.78 6.21
CA GLU A 119 10.76 4.15 5.82
C GLU A 119 9.43 4.18 5.02
N LEU A 120 8.61 5.20 5.23
CA LEU A 120 7.44 5.53 4.42
C LEU A 120 7.79 6.67 3.46
N GLN A 121 7.44 6.56 2.17
CA GLN A 121 7.64 7.67 1.23
C GLN A 121 6.70 8.83 1.56
N THR A 122 7.29 10.00 1.81
CA THR A 122 6.59 11.26 2.14
C THR A 122 6.12 12.04 0.91
N HIS A 123 6.64 11.70 -0.27
CA HIS A 123 6.32 12.35 -1.54
C HIS A 123 5.09 11.74 -2.25
N ASN A 124 3.94 11.68 -1.56
CA ASN A 124 2.70 11.08 -2.07
C ASN A 124 1.66 12.12 -2.55
N ALA A 125 1.97 13.43 -2.45
CA ALA A 125 1.12 14.52 -2.95
C ALA A 125 1.09 14.64 -4.49
N ASP A 126 1.81 13.77 -5.19
CA ASP A 126 1.69 13.54 -6.64
C ASP A 126 0.41 12.77 -6.99
N HIS A 127 -0.06 11.92 -6.09
CA HIS A 127 -1.34 11.23 -6.14
C HIS A 127 -2.42 12.10 -5.46
N ALA A 128 -3.09 12.93 -6.25
CA ALA A 128 -4.23 13.75 -5.82
C ALA A 128 -5.12 14.13 -7.02
N ALA A 129 -6.30 14.70 -6.74
CA ALA A 129 -7.25 15.15 -7.76
C ALA A 129 -6.80 16.46 -8.47
N ASP A 130 -7.29 16.68 -9.69
CA ASP A 130 -6.95 17.87 -10.48
C ASP A 130 -7.49 19.16 -9.82
N PRO A 131 -6.70 20.25 -9.67
CA PRO A 131 -7.13 21.46 -8.95
C PRO A 131 -8.33 22.18 -9.56
N GLY A 132 -9.41 22.29 -8.77
CA GLY A 132 -10.71 22.83 -9.18
C GLY A 132 -11.75 21.76 -9.54
N THR A 133 -11.49 20.49 -9.21
CA THR A 133 -12.51 19.43 -9.21
C THR A 133 -13.20 19.34 -7.83
N PRO A 134 -14.44 18.82 -7.74
CA PRO A 134 -15.12 18.64 -6.45
C PRO A 134 -14.36 17.79 -5.42
N GLU A 135 -13.52 16.86 -5.90
CA GLU A 135 -12.63 16.05 -5.06
C GLU A 135 -11.50 16.88 -4.45
N SER A 136 -10.96 17.85 -5.19
CA SER A 136 -9.90 18.76 -4.70
C SER A 136 -10.40 19.82 -3.71
N THR A 137 -11.72 19.98 -3.54
CA THR A 137 -12.34 20.97 -2.63
C THR A 137 -13.02 20.33 -1.43
N SER A 138 -12.85 19.03 -1.20
CA SER A 138 -13.38 18.34 -0.03
C SER A 138 -12.56 18.66 1.22
N VAL A 139 -13.20 19.23 2.25
CA VAL A 139 -12.61 19.55 3.57
C VAL A 139 -12.15 18.31 4.37
N ARG A 140 -12.27 17.10 3.80
CA ARG A 140 -11.82 15.84 4.40
C ARG A 140 -10.45 15.38 3.88
N VAL A 141 -9.93 15.98 2.80
CA VAL A 141 -8.67 15.55 2.18
C VAL A 141 -7.50 15.89 3.10
N ARG A 142 -6.65 14.89 3.39
CA ARG A 142 -5.48 15.02 4.24
C ARG A 142 -4.18 14.85 3.46
N GLY A 143 -3.11 15.46 3.95
CA GLY A 143 -1.76 15.11 3.53
C GLY A 143 -1.39 13.72 4.05
N ALA A 144 -0.54 12.98 3.30
CA ALA A 144 -0.31 11.57 3.56
C ALA A 144 1.08 11.10 3.09
N THR A 145 1.61 10.06 3.75
CA THR A 145 2.64 9.20 3.17
C THR A 145 2.02 8.19 2.20
N ALA A 146 2.84 7.59 1.35
CA ALA A 146 2.48 6.32 0.72
C ALA A 146 2.19 5.27 1.82
N PRO A 147 1.17 4.41 1.66
CA PRO A 147 0.87 3.35 2.62
C PRO A 147 1.85 2.18 2.48
N LEU A 148 2.09 1.45 3.56
CA LEU A 148 3.02 0.33 3.63
C LEU A 148 2.30 -0.95 4.05
N TRP A 149 2.44 -2.03 3.26
CA TRP A 149 1.99 -3.35 3.69
C TRP A 149 2.97 -3.92 4.72
N VAL A 150 2.45 -4.27 5.87
CA VAL A 150 3.17 -4.95 6.96
C VAL A 150 2.77 -6.41 7.04
N GLY A 151 1.50 -6.74 6.73
CA GLY A 151 0.89 -8.02 7.05
C GLY A 151 0.55 -8.10 8.53
N GLU A 152 -0.20 -9.13 8.90
CA GLU A 152 -0.91 -9.27 10.18
C GLU A 152 -0.06 -8.82 11.39
N SER A 153 -0.41 -7.66 11.95
CA SER A 153 0.34 -6.95 13.00
C SER A 153 -0.59 -6.49 14.13
N ASP A 154 -0.07 -6.46 15.35
CA ASP A 154 -0.80 -6.09 16.59
C ASP A 154 0.00 -5.15 17.52
N GLY A 155 1.20 -4.76 17.12
CA GLY A 155 2.05 -3.81 17.83
C GLY A 155 2.74 -2.88 16.85
N VAL A 156 2.93 -1.62 17.23
CA VAL A 156 3.54 -0.61 16.35
C VAL A 156 4.46 0.35 17.11
N GLU A 157 5.47 0.86 16.42
CA GLU A 157 6.23 2.03 16.84
C GLU A 157 6.52 2.89 15.60
N VAL A 158 6.30 4.20 15.71
CA VAL A 158 6.55 5.16 14.63
C VAL A 158 7.36 6.34 15.14
N ARG A 159 8.21 6.88 14.26
CA ARG A 159 8.94 8.14 14.45
C ARG A 159 8.90 8.96 13.16
N VAL A 160 8.58 10.24 13.30
CA VAL A 160 8.61 11.25 12.24
C VAL A 160 9.68 12.26 12.62
N ARG A 161 10.74 12.35 11.82
CA ARG A 161 11.87 13.27 12.02
C ARG A 161 11.84 14.32 10.92
N ALA A 162 11.86 15.59 11.30
CA ALA A 162 12.04 16.64 10.30
C ALA A 162 13.41 16.53 9.60
N ALA A 163 13.53 17.09 8.40
CA ALA A 163 14.81 17.23 7.72
C ALA A 163 15.70 18.22 8.49
N ALA A 164 16.96 17.83 8.73
CA ALA A 164 17.96 18.75 9.25
C ALA A 164 18.26 19.85 8.22
N ALA A 165 18.63 21.05 8.69
CA ALA A 165 18.90 22.23 7.85
C ALA A 165 19.80 21.93 6.63
N HIS A 166 20.87 21.15 6.84
CA HIS A 166 21.81 20.76 5.79
C HIS A 166 21.29 19.70 4.80
N GLU A 167 20.30 18.88 5.18
CA GLU A 167 19.61 17.98 4.24
C GLU A 167 18.58 18.76 3.41
N ALA A 168 17.81 19.67 4.05
CA ALA A 168 16.86 20.54 3.37
C ALA A 168 17.54 21.41 2.30
N ALA A 169 18.73 21.96 2.60
CA ALA A 169 19.54 22.72 1.65
C ALA A 169 19.93 21.93 0.39
N ARG A 170 20.12 20.60 0.49
CA ARG A 170 20.50 19.72 -0.63
C ARG A 170 19.32 19.23 -1.46
N ALA A 171 18.09 19.42 -0.99
CA ALA A 171 16.86 19.00 -1.69
C ALA A 171 16.36 20.05 -2.70
N LEU A 172 16.93 21.26 -2.71
CA LEU A 172 16.59 22.32 -3.66
C LEU A 172 17.22 22.05 -5.05
N PRO A 173 16.48 22.21 -6.16
CA PRO A 173 17.02 21.98 -7.50
C PRO A 173 18.07 23.05 -7.86
N ALA A 174 19.19 22.62 -8.43
CA ALA A 174 20.35 23.46 -8.76
C ALA A 174 20.15 24.39 -10.00
N THR A 175 18.94 24.91 -10.20
CA THR A 175 18.61 25.78 -11.34
C THR A 175 18.56 27.25 -10.93
N ARG A 176 19.56 28.01 -11.39
CA ARG A 176 19.67 29.49 -11.34
C ARG A 176 19.83 30.08 -9.93
N ALA A 177 21.08 30.09 -9.46
CA ALA A 177 21.49 30.95 -8.36
C ALA A 177 21.29 32.44 -8.70
N LEU A 178 20.77 33.19 -7.73
CA LEU A 178 20.89 34.65 -7.62
C LEU A 178 21.50 34.93 -6.24
N PRO A 179 22.36 35.97 -6.08
CA PRO A 179 23.00 36.27 -4.81
C PRO A 179 22.03 36.93 -3.82
N ALA A 180 21.29 36.12 -3.08
CA ALA A 180 20.55 36.53 -1.89
C ALA A 180 21.30 36.10 -0.61
N ALA A 181 21.09 36.82 0.49
CA ALA A 181 21.90 36.70 1.70
C ALA A 181 21.89 35.28 2.32
N ARG A 182 23.01 34.90 2.95
CA ARG A 182 23.19 33.63 3.66
C ARG A 182 22.44 33.57 5.01
N THR A 183 21.11 33.63 5.00
CA THR A 183 20.34 33.05 6.10
C THR A 183 20.52 31.53 6.08
N ALA A 184 20.90 30.95 7.21
CA ALA A 184 20.89 29.49 7.35
C ALA A 184 19.45 28.98 7.22
N PRO A 185 19.18 27.92 6.44
CA PRO A 185 17.82 27.39 6.31
C PRO A 185 17.35 26.90 7.67
N ALA A 186 16.23 27.44 8.15
CA ALA A 186 15.61 26.97 9.38
C ALA A 186 15.33 25.46 9.28
N ALA A 187 15.49 24.75 10.41
CA ALA A 187 15.13 23.32 10.46
C ALA A 187 13.66 23.15 10.03
N ALA A 188 13.40 22.14 9.19
CA ALA A 188 12.07 21.93 8.66
C ALA A 188 11.06 21.75 9.81
N ARG A 189 9.90 22.42 9.72
CA ARG A 189 8.78 22.17 10.65
C ARG A 189 8.01 20.96 10.16
N LEU A 190 7.55 20.14 11.09
CA LEU A 190 6.63 19.04 10.77
C LEU A 190 5.20 19.60 10.57
N PRO A 191 4.37 18.97 9.71
CA PRO A 191 2.97 19.33 9.57
C PRO A 191 2.17 19.20 10.88
N THR A 192 1.03 19.89 10.98
CA THR A 192 0.10 19.79 12.11
C THR A 192 -0.76 18.51 12.05
N GLY A 193 -1.28 18.09 13.20
CA GLY A 193 -2.24 16.98 13.28
C GLY A 193 -1.74 15.63 12.79
N LEU A 194 -0.41 15.42 12.80
CA LEU A 194 0.21 14.17 12.42
C LEU A 194 -0.41 12.97 13.16
N ARG A 195 -0.88 11.98 12.40
CA ARG A 195 -1.55 10.77 12.89
C ARG A 195 -0.95 9.53 12.22
N LEU A 196 -0.79 8.46 12.99
CA LEU A 196 -0.58 7.12 12.49
C LEU A 196 -1.93 6.50 12.13
N GLU A 197 -2.04 5.98 10.92
CA GLU A 197 -3.23 5.31 10.42
C GLU A 197 -2.95 3.82 10.31
N LEU A 198 -3.55 3.02 11.20
CA LEU A 198 -3.47 1.57 11.20
C LEU A 198 -4.70 1.03 10.48
N VAL A 199 -4.49 0.27 9.40
CA VAL A 199 -5.56 -0.21 8.52
C VAL A 199 -5.67 -1.72 8.57
N ASP A 200 -6.83 -2.19 9.02
CA ASP A 200 -7.30 -3.55 8.80
C ASP A 200 -8.05 -3.61 7.45
N PRO A 201 -7.58 -4.42 6.49
CA PRO A 201 -8.27 -4.61 5.20
C PRO A 201 -9.58 -5.40 5.31
N GLY A 202 -9.88 -6.02 6.46
CA GLY A 202 -10.98 -6.96 6.64
C GLY A 202 -10.70 -8.31 5.98
N GLU A 203 -11.59 -9.27 6.18
CA GLU A 203 -11.44 -10.65 5.68
C GLU A 203 -11.35 -10.74 4.16
N ASP A 204 -10.76 -11.82 3.64
CA ASP A 204 -10.74 -12.13 2.19
C ASP A 204 -12.07 -12.72 1.66
N VAL A 205 -13.13 -12.70 2.48
CA VAL A 205 -14.49 -13.09 2.10
C VAL A 205 -15.14 -11.98 1.26
N PRO A 206 -15.69 -12.26 0.06
CA PRO A 206 -16.49 -11.28 -0.67
C PRO A 206 -17.70 -10.85 0.17
N PRO A 207 -18.10 -9.55 0.18
CA PRO A 207 -19.27 -9.12 0.95
C PRO A 207 -20.51 -9.92 0.53
N PRO A 208 -21.39 -10.30 1.49
CA PRO A 208 -22.58 -11.09 1.21
C PRO A 208 -23.46 -10.41 0.16
N ALA A 209 -24.19 -11.22 -0.60
CA ALA A 209 -25.07 -10.73 -1.66
C ALA A 209 -26.34 -10.09 -1.07
N ASN A 210 -26.23 -8.86 -0.55
CA ASN A 210 -27.38 -8.07 -0.13
C ASN A 210 -28.34 -7.90 -1.32
N HIS A 211 -29.59 -8.32 -1.13
CA HIS A 211 -30.59 -8.44 -2.18
C HIS A 211 -31.09 -7.07 -2.67
N ALA A 212 -30.95 -6.79 -3.97
CA ALA A 212 -31.79 -5.86 -4.72
C ALA A 212 -31.62 -6.01 -6.25
N ALA A 213 -32.56 -6.70 -6.90
CA ALA A 213 -33.09 -6.48 -8.25
C ALA A 213 -32.20 -6.34 -9.51
N ASP A 214 -30.87 -6.33 -9.45
CA ASP A 214 -29.98 -6.37 -10.63
C ASP A 214 -29.00 -7.56 -10.57
N GLU A 215 -28.64 -8.11 -11.73
CA GLU A 215 -27.60 -9.14 -11.88
C GLU A 215 -26.27 -8.64 -11.29
N PRO A 216 -25.77 -9.21 -10.18
CA PRO A 216 -24.67 -8.62 -9.43
C PRO A 216 -23.36 -8.77 -10.20
N GLU A 217 -22.68 -7.64 -10.50
CA GLU A 217 -21.47 -7.60 -11.34
C GLU A 217 -20.51 -8.77 -11.02
N PRO A 218 -20.16 -9.62 -12.01
CA PRO A 218 -19.44 -10.85 -11.74
C PRO A 218 -18.08 -10.56 -11.10
N ALA A 219 -17.71 -11.34 -10.08
CA ALA A 219 -16.44 -11.20 -9.37
C ALA A 219 -15.20 -11.21 -10.31
N VAL A 220 -15.33 -11.83 -11.47
CA VAL A 220 -14.29 -11.88 -12.50
C VAL A 220 -14.91 -11.68 -13.86
N LEU A 221 -14.48 -10.63 -14.56
CA LEU A 221 -14.73 -10.50 -16.00
C LEU A 221 -13.73 -11.40 -16.74
N PRO A 222 -14.18 -12.46 -17.45
CA PRO A 222 -13.30 -13.38 -18.17
C PRO A 222 -12.57 -12.67 -19.31
N ALA A 223 -11.41 -13.18 -19.74
CA ALA A 223 -10.68 -12.58 -20.86
C ALA A 223 -11.46 -12.78 -22.18
N LEU A 224 -11.62 -11.74 -22.97
CA LEU A 224 -12.24 -11.86 -24.30
C LEU A 224 -11.19 -12.40 -25.30
N PRO A 225 -11.53 -13.43 -26.11
CA PRO A 225 -10.64 -13.95 -27.15
C PRO A 225 -10.38 -12.90 -28.24
N ALA A 226 -9.23 -13.00 -28.92
CA ALA A 226 -8.83 -12.02 -29.94
C ALA A 226 -9.74 -11.98 -31.19
N ARG A 227 -10.66 -12.95 -31.36
CA ARG A 227 -11.72 -12.92 -32.36
C ARG A 227 -12.87 -11.96 -31.99
N GLN A 228 -13.10 -11.71 -30.70
CA GLN A 228 -14.14 -10.81 -30.18
C GLN A 228 -13.57 -9.40 -29.91
N ARG A 229 -12.88 -8.82 -30.90
CA ARG A 229 -12.36 -7.45 -30.82
C ARG A 229 -13.43 -6.45 -31.21
N THR A 230 -13.65 -5.44 -30.36
CA THR A 230 -14.62 -4.34 -30.58
C THR A 230 -14.13 -3.27 -31.57
N GLY A 231 -13.34 -3.65 -32.58
CA GLY A 231 -12.82 -2.73 -33.59
C GLY A 231 -11.34 -2.94 -33.96
N PRO A 232 -10.86 -2.26 -35.03
CA PRO A 232 -9.49 -2.34 -35.50
C PRO A 232 -8.50 -1.82 -34.44
N HIS A 233 -7.41 -2.55 -34.27
CA HIS A 233 -6.36 -2.27 -33.29
C HIS A 233 -6.80 -2.17 -31.81
N VAL A 234 -7.98 -2.68 -31.43
CA VAL A 234 -8.33 -2.88 -30.02
C VAL A 234 -7.63 -4.14 -29.51
N GLY A 235 -6.90 -4.07 -28.39
CA GLY A 235 -6.36 -5.28 -27.75
C GLY A 235 -7.48 -6.15 -27.15
N PRO A 236 -7.33 -7.50 -27.11
CA PRO A 236 -8.31 -8.35 -26.43
C PRO A 236 -8.44 -7.98 -24.94
N ARG A 237 -9.67 -7.83 -24.42
CA ARG A 237 -9.90 -7.47 -23.02
C ARG A 237 -9.31 -8.55 -22.11
N PRO A 238 -8.38 -8.22 -21.20
CA PRO A 238 -7.82 -9.22 -20.29
C PRO A 238 -8.86 -9.68 -19.26
N ARG A 239 -8.55 -10.77 -18.55
CA ARG A 239 -9.26 -11.16 -17.32
C ARG A 239 -9.05 -10.05 -16.28
N ILE A 240 -10.14 -9.51 -15.74
CA ILE A 240 -10.13 -8.46 -14.72
C ILE A 240 -10.90 -8.99 -13.51
N THR A 241 -10.33 -8.82 -12.32
CA THR A 241 -11.05 -9.04 -11.06
C THR A 241 -11.78 -7.73 -10.72
N THR A 242 -13.10 -7.77 -10.64
CA THR A 242 -13.94 -6.59 -10.40
C THR A 242 -13.89 -6.16 -8.94
N ARG A 243 -14.49 -5.02 -8.60
CA ARG A 243 -14.62 -4.56 -7.22
C ARG A 243 -15.29 -5.60 -6.30
N ARG A 244 -16.36 -6.27 -6.74
CA ARG A 244 -16.91 -7.44 -6.02
C ARG A 244 -15.84 -8.52 -5.79
N GLY A 245 -15.06 -8.85 -6.81
CA GLY A 245 -14.09 -9.94 -6.77
C GLY A 245 -12.83 -9.75 -5.94
N TRP A 246 -12.54 -8.53 -5.47
CA TRP A 246 -11.51 -8.30 -4.45
C TRP A 246 -12.06 -7.91 -3.07
N GLY A 247 -13.39 -7.88 -2.91
CA GLY A 247 -14.07 -7.57 -1.66
C GLY A 247 -14.17 -6.07 -1.37
N ALA A 248 -14.43 -5.25 -2.39
CA ALA A 248 -14.63 -3.82 -2.20
C ALA A 248 -15.85 -3.52 -1.32
N ASP A 249 -15.65 -2.78 -0.22
CA ASP A 249 -16.75 -2.18 0.53
C ASP A 249 -17.23 -0.92 -0.19
N GLU A 250 -18.24 -1.07 -1.05
CA GLU A 250 -18.83 0.02 -1.83
C GLU A 250 -19.47 1.13 -0.97
N ARG A 251 -19.67 0.90 0.34
CA ARG A 251 -20.20 1.90 1.28
C ARG A 251 -19.17 2.94 1.68
N LEU A 252 -17.87 2.69 1.48
CA LEU A 252 -16.81 3.64 1.83
C LEU A 252 -16.77 4.81 0.84
N ARG A 253 -16.81 4.51 -0.47
CA ARG A 253 -16.70 5.53 -1.52
C ARG A 253 -17.96 6.41 -1.65
N GLU A 254 -17.79 7.55 -2.30
CA GLU A 254 -18.91 8.36 -2.74
C GLU A 254 -19.74 7.69 -3.85
N LYS A 255 -21.01 8.14 -3.96
CA LYS A 255 -21.96 7.74 -5.00
C LYS A 255 -21.71 8.51 -6.31
N GLY A 256 -22.10 7.89 -7.42
CA GLY A 256 -21.94 8.44 -8.76
C GLY A 256 -20.51 8.32 -9.32
N PHE A 257 -20.38 8.57 -10.62
CA PHE A 257 -19.11 8.48 -11.36
C PHE A 257 -18.87 9.77 -12.15
N VAL A 258 -17.60 10.15 -12.33
CA VAL A 258 -17.22 11.31 -13.14
C VAL A 258 -16.44 10.82 -14.35
N TYR A 259 -16.96 11.02 -15.56
CA TYR A 259 -16.32 10.54 -16.79
C TYR A 259 -15.57 11.66 -17.53
N THR A 260 -14.46 11.29 -18.17
CA THR A 260 -13.69 12.16 -19.07
C THR A 260 -14.04 11.85 -20.53
N LYS A 261 -13.43 12.50 -21.53
CA LYS A 261 -13.84 12.29 -22.94
C LYS A 261 -13.25 11.02 -23.56
N LYS A 262 -11.98 10.69 -23.28
CA LYS A 262 -11.26 9.51 -23.81
C LYS A 262 -10.08 9.16 -22.90
N VAL A 263 -9.71 7.87 -22.75
CA VAL A 263 -8.40 7.51 -22.17
C VAL A 263 -7.32 7.65 -23.24
N LYS A 264 -6.60 8.78 -23.21
CA LYS A 264 -5.52 9.09 -24.18
C LYS A 264 -4.15 8.56 -23.76
N THR A 265 -3.90 8.51 -22.45
CA THR A 265 -2.64 8.10 -21.83
C THR A 265 -2.91 7.11 -20.70
N ALA A 266 -2.06 6.09 -20.58
CA ALA A 266 -1.95 5.28 -19.38
C ALA A 266 -0.73 5.73 -18.56
N PHE A 267 -0.94 6.21 -17.35
CA PHE A 267 0.13 6.46 -16.37
C PHE A 267 0.35 5.18 -15.56
N VAL A 268 1.57 4.64 -15.63
CA VAL A 268 2.00 3.50 -14.82
C VAL A 268 2.61 4.01 -13.53
N HIS A 269 2.13 3.42 -12.43
CA HIS A 269 2.45 3.74 -11.04
C HIS A 269 3.03 2.51 -10.32
N HIS A 270 3.63 2.74 -9.16
CA HIS A 270 3.78 1.72 -8.12
C HIS A 270 2.92 2.13 -6.92
N SER A 271 2.38 1.17 -6.16
CA SER A 271 1.64 1.49 -4.92
C SER A 271 2.56 1.85 -3.74
N ASP A 272 3.86 1.58 -3.90
CA ASP A 272 4.93 1.63 -2.90
C ASP A 272 4.71 0.90 -1.57
N THR A 273 3.67 0.07 -1.49
CA THR A 273 3.32 -0.75 -0.31
C THR A 273 4.36 -1.82 0.08
N GLY A 274 5.50 -1.92 -0.61
CA GLY A 274 6.48 -2.98 -0.40
C GLY A 274 6.10 -4.32 -1.05
N ASN A 275 7.05 -5.25 -1.09
CA ASN A 275 6.99 -6.42 -1.97
C ASN A 275 6.71 -7.76 -1.24
N ASN A 276 6.48 -7.74 0.08
CA ASN A 276 6.40 -8.92 0.95
C ASN A 276 5.06 -9.69 0.89
N TYR A 277 3.96 -9.05 0.48
CA TYR A 277 2.63 -9.68 0.37
C TYR A 277 2.65 -10.98 -0.48
N ARG A 278 1.88 -12.01 -0.11
CA ARG A 278 1.66 -13.19 -0.97
C ARG A 278 0.69 -12.83 -2.09
N CYS A 279 0.79 -13.46 -3.27
CA CYS A 279 -0.16 -13.17 -4.35
C CYS A 279 -1.62 -13.59 -4.03
N SER A 280 -1.87 -14.37 -2.96
CA SER A 280 -3.22 -14.56 -2.42
C SER A 280 -3.74 -13.34 -1.66
N GLN A 281 -2.86 -12.59 -0.98
CA GLN A 281 -3.19 -11.37 -0.21
C GLN A 281 -3.33 -10.12 -1.10
N ALA A 282 -3.27 -10.24 -2.43
CA ALA A 282 -3.41 -9.09 -3.33
C ALA A 282 -4.77 -8.36 -3.16
N PRO A 283 -5.93 -9.04 -3.00
CA PRO A 283 -7.18 -8.40 -2.60
C PRO A 283 -7.07 -7.63 -1.28
N SER A 284 -6.48 -8.22 -0.24
CA SER A 284 -6.29 -7.60 1.07
C SER A 284 -5.42 -6.34 0.99
N VAL A 285 -4.35 -6.35 0.19
CA VAL A 285 -3.54 -5.15 -0.12
C VAL A 285 -4.39 -4.07 -0.79
N ILE A 286 -5.25 -4.43 -1.75
CA ILE A 286 -6.12 -3.47 -2.46
C ILE A 286 -7.18 -2.89 -1.52
N ARG A 287 -7.86 -3.71 -0.70
CA ARG A 287 -8.81 -3.24 0.33
C ARG A 287 -8.13 -2.29 1.33
N GLY A 288 -6.89 -2.58 1.73
CA GLY A 288 -6.09 -1.71 2.58
C GLY A 288 -5.77 -0.35 1.95
N ILE A 289 -5.31 -0.31 0.69
CA ILE A 289 -5.06 0.96 -0.03
C ILE A 289 -6.37 1.73 -0.24
N TYR A 290 -7.47 1.04 -0.57
CA TYR A 290 -8.80 1.64 -0.75
C TYR A 290 -9.31 2.29 0.54
N ARG A 291 -9.26 1.58 1.68
CA ARG A 291 -9.64 2.15 2.98
C ARG A 291 -8.72 3.30 3.38
N TYR A 292 -7.41 3.22 3.12
CA TYR A 292 -6.49 4.33 3.37
C TYR A 292 -6.84 5.57 2.53
N HIS A 293 -7.04 5.43 1.22
CA HIS A 293 -7.39 6.56 0.35
C HIS A 293 -8.71 7.23 0.76
N VAL A 294 -9.72 6.45 1.15
CA VAL A 294 -11.06 6.99 1.44
C VAL A 294 -11.22 7.41 2.91
N THR A 295 -10.91 6.53 3.87
CA THR A 295 -11.11 6.78 5.30
C THR A 295 -9.99 7.61 5.91
N SER A 296 -8.73 7.36 5.55
CA SER A 296 -7.57 8.06 6.14
C SER A 296 -7.21 9.36 5.41
N THR A 297 -7.21 9.37 4.08
CA THR A 297 -6.83 10.55 3.27
C THR A 297 -8.01 11.31 2.64
N GLY A 298 -9.25 10.85 2.85
CA GLY A 298 -10.48 11.60 2.54
C GLY A 298 -10.86 11.71 1.06
N TRP A 299 -10.34 10.84 0.19
CA TRP A 299 -10.66 10.84 -1.24
C TRP A 299 -12.02 10.18 -1.52
N ARG A 300 -12.58 10.41 -2.70
CA ARG A 300 -13.94 9.95 -3.04
C ARG A 300 -14.00 8.45 -3.30
N ASP A 301 -12.92 7.89 -3.83
CA ASP A 301 -12.71 6.47 -4.14
C ASP A 301 -11.22 6.24 -4.45
N LEU A 302 -10.77 4.99 -4.55
CA LEU A 302 -9.40 4.62 -4.91
C LEU A 302 -8.92 5.34 -6.20
N GLY A 303 -7.96 6.26 -6.07
CA GLY A 303 -7.54 7.14 -7.16
C GLY A 303 -7.00 6.48 -8.44
N TYR A 304 -6.59 5.20 -8.40
CA TYR A 304 -6.12 4.45 -9.57
C TYR A 304 -7.27 3.74 -10.28
N ASN A 305 -7.35 3.80 -11.62
CA ASN A 305 -8.38 3.10 -12.40
C ASN A 305 -8.21 1.57 -12.38
N PHE A 306 -6.96 1.08 -12.33
CA PHE A 306 -6.63 -0.35 -12.29
C PHE A 306 -5.42 -0.63 -11.41
N LEU A 307 -5.32 -1.85 -10.91
CA LEU A 307 -4.15 -2.35 -10.18
C LEU A 307 -3.64 -3.67 -10.78
N VAL A 308 -2.35 -3.94 -10.61
CA VAL A 308 -1.66 -5.13 -11.14
C VAL A 308 -0.81 -5.76 -10.06
N ASP A 309 -1.07 -7.02 -9.71
CA ASP A 309 -0.23 -7.75 -8.74
C ASP A 309 1.09 -8.25 -9.37
N LYS A 310 2.05 -8.63 -8.52
CA LYS A 310 3.32 -9.22 -8.97
C LYS A 310 3.18 -10.58 -9.66
N CYS A 311 2.01 -11.22 -9.60
CA CYS A 311 1.67 -12.43 -10.35
C CYS A 311 0.95 -12.15 -11.69
N GLY A 312 0.73 -10.88 -12.06
CA GLY A 312 0.11 -10.48 -13.32
C GLY A 312 -1.42 -10.57 -13.35
N ARG A 313 -2.09 -10.63 -12.19
CA ARG A 313 -3.55 -10.41 -12.12
C ARG A 313 -3.85 -8.92 -12.24
N ILE A 314 -4.96 -8.60 -12.90
CA ILE A 314 -5.48 -7.24 -13.05
C ILE A 314 -6.72 -7.11 -12.20
N TYR A 315 -6.84 -5.96 -11.54
CA TYR A 315 -7.95 -5.58 -10.69
C TYR A 315 -8.51 -4.25 -11.16
N GLU A 316 -9.84 -4.12 -11.17
CA GLU A 316 -10.51 -2.83 -11.21
C GLU A 316 -10.12 -2.00 -9.97
N GLY A 317 -9.90 -0.71 -10.15
CA GLY A 317 -9.71 0.25 -9.06
C GLY A 317 -10.92 1.17 -8.93
N ARG A 318 -10.77 2.42 -9.38
CA ARG A 318 -11.81 3.47 -9.44
C ARG A 318 -13.10 2.92 -10.08
N ALA A 319 -14.20 2.96 -9.33
CA ALA A 319 -15.47 2.33 -9.69
C ALA A 319 -16.08 2.87 -10.99
N GLY A 320 -16.77 2.00 -11.74
CA GLY A 320 -17.31 2.33 -13.06
C GLY A 320 -16.24 2.49 -14.14
N GLY A 321 -14.96 2.19 -13.83
CA GLY A 321 -13.82 2.48 -14.69
C GLY A 321 -13.47 1.43 -15.72
N VAL A 322 -14.14 0.27 -15.73
CA VAL A 322 -13.73 -0.90 -16.53
C VAL A 322 -13.79 -0.58 -18.03
N SER A 323 -14.98 -0.38 -18.61
CA SER A 323 -15.12 0.08 -20.00
C SER A 323 -14.93 1.60 -20.14
N GLU A 324 -15.40 2.38 -19.16
CA GLU A 324 -15.56 3.84 -19.28
C GLU A 324 -14.35 4.70 -18.86
N PRO A 325 -14.22 5.94 -19.38
CA PRO A 325 -13.06 6.80 -19.15
C PRO A 325 -13.16 7.57 -17.82
N VAL A 326 -13.39 6.87 -16.70
CA VAL A 326 -13.63 7.46 -15.38
C VAL A 326 -12.42 8.26 -14.87
N LEU A 327 -12.70 9.41 -14.26
CA LEU A 327 -11.71 10.31 -13.67
C LEU A 327 -11.17 9.73 -12.36
N GLY A 328 -9.86 9.41 -12.37
CA GLY A 328 -9.11 9.04 -11.18
C GLY A 328 -8.54 10.24 -10.39
N ALA A 329 -7.69 9.93 -9.42
CA ALA A 329 -6.94 10.87 -8.58
C ALA A 329 -5.48 10.37 -8.39
N HIS A 330 -4.89 9.83 -9.46
CA HIS A 330 -3.60 9.14 -9.47
C HIS A 330 -2.43 10.01 -9.94
N THR A 331 -2.69 11.12 -10.64
CA THR A 331 -1.64 12.01 -11.20
C THR A 331 -2.15 13.43 -11.25
N LEU A 332 -1.81 14.21 -10.23
CA LEU A 332 -2.25 15.59 -10.11
C LEU A 332 -1.85 16.42 -11.34
N GLY A 333 -2.86 16.98 -12.01
CA GLY A 333 -2.71 17.76 -13.24
C GLY A 333 -2.91 16.95 -14.53
N PHE A 334 -3.02 15.62 -14.48
CA PHE A 334 -3.24 14.78 -15.67
C PHE A 334 -4.26 13.64 -15.46
N ASN A 335 -5.05 13.65 -14.39
CA ASN A 335 -6.14 12.68 -14.21
C ASN A 335 -7.15 12.78 -15.38
N SER A 336 -7.42 14.00 -15.84
CA SER A 336 -8.32 14.27 -16.96
C SER A 336 -7.86 13.67 -18.31
N ASN A 337 -8.64 12.74 -18.87
CA ASN A 337 -8.41 12.02 -20.14
C ASN A 337 -7.21 11.04 -20.12
N SER A 338 -6.91 10.46 -18.96
CA SER A 338 -5.92 9.39 -18.81
C SER A 338 -6.48 8.22 -17.99
N MET A 339 -5.63 7.27 -17.62
CA MET A 339 -5.91 6.28 -16.58
C MET A 339 -4.66 5.98 -15.77
N GLY A 340 -4.82 5.66 -14.49
CA GLY A 340 -3.76 5.19 -13.60
C GLY A 340 -3.75 3.67 -13.46
N ILE A 341 -2.58 3.06 -13.63
CA ILE A 341 -2.33 1.63 -13.35
C ILE A 341 -1.32 1.51 -12.21
N ALA A 342 -1.76 1.13 -11.00
CA ALA A 342 -0.87 0.86 -9.87
C ALA A 342 -0.35 -0.58 -9.89
N VAL A 343 0.95 -0.74 -10.10
CA VAL A 343 1.61 -2.04 -9.91
C VAL A 343 1.90 -2.21 -8.42
N LEU A 344 1.32 -3.25 -7.80
CA LEU A 344 1.39 -3.46 -6.36
C LEU A 344 2.82 -3.78 -5.92
N GLY A 345 3.40 -2.92 -5.10
CA GLY A 345 4.73 -3.04 -4.49
C GLY A 345 5.69 -1.87 -4.77
N THR A 346 6.97 -2.08 -4.53
CA THR A 346 8.04 -1.06 -4.59
C THR A 346 9.08 -1.42 -5.65
N TYR A 347 9.16 -0.63 -6.73
CA TYR A 347 9.99 -0.95 -7.90
C TYR A 347 11.18 0.02 -8.13
N SER A 348 11.57 0.75 -7.08
CA SER A 348 12.77 1.61 -7.08
C SER A 348 14.05 0.80 -7.29
N SER A 349 14.22 -0.29 -6.54
CA SER A 349 15.37 -1.21 -6.60
C SER A 349 15.00 -2.61 -7.14
N LYS A 350 13.79 -3.11 -6.85
CA LYS A 350 13.31 -4.44 -7.29
C LYS A 350 12.81 -4.39 -8.75
N LYS A 351 13.20 -5.35 -9.58
CA LYS A 351 12.68 -5.50 -10.95
C LYS A 351 11.21 -5.98 -10.91
N PRO A 352 10.29 -5.42 -11.73
CA PRO A 352 8.94 -5.96 -11.86
C PRO A 352 8.94 -7.35 -12.51
N SER A 353 7.94 -8.17 -12.21
CA SER A 353 7.85 -9.53 -12.78
C SER A 353 7.47 -9.50 -14.27
N SER A 354 7.82 -10.58 -14.98
CA SER A 354 7.41 -10.77 -16.38
C SER A 354 5.89 -10.89 -16.52
N ALA A 355 5.19 -11.32 -15.47
CA ALA A 355 3.74 -11.40 -15.41
C ALA A 355 3.09 -10.01 -15.26
N ALA A 356 3.56 -9.18 -14.32
CA ALA A 356 3.08 -7.80 -14.16
C ALA A 356 3.29 -6.97 -15.43
N LEU A 357 4.47 -7.05 -16.06
CA LEU A 357 4.72 -6.36 -17.34
C LEU A 357 3.81 -6.85 -18.48
N ARG A 358 3.41 -8.13 -18.46
CA ARG A 358 2.47 -8.71 -19.45
C ARG A 358 1.03 -8.27 -19.19
N ALA A 359 0.65 -8.14 -17.93
CA ALA A 359 -0.65 -7.61 -17.50
C ALA A 359 -0.82 -6.14 -17.93
N ILE A 360 0.14 -5.28 -17.60
CA ILE A 360 0.17 -3.86 -18.05
C ILE A 360 0.05 -3.78 -19.58
N ALA A 361 0.81 -4.60 -20.31
CA ALA A 361 0.78 -4.59 -21.78
C ALA A 361 -0.57 -5.05 -22.36
N ARG A 362 -1.24 -6.03 -21.76
CA ARG A 362 -2.59 -6.47 -22.19
C ARG A 362 -3.67 -5.44 -21.86
N LEU A 363 -3.66 -4.93 -20.62
CA LEU A 363 -4.60 -3.92 -20.13
C LEU A 363 -4.52 -2.63 -20.96
N THR A 364 -3.31 -2.12 -21.22
CA THR A 364 -3.12 -0.92 -22.03
C THR A 364 -3.53 -1.16 -23.48
N ALA A 365 -3.12 -2.26 -24.11
CA ALA A 365 -3.50 -2.58 -25.50
C ALA A 365 -5.02 -2.55 -25.73
N TRP A 366 -5.79 -3.09 -24.79
CA TRP A 366 -7.24 -3.02 -24.80
C TRP A 366 -7.75 -1.61 -24.49
N LYS A 367 -7.52 -1.10 -23.27
CA LYS A 367 -8.20 0.08 -22.73
C LYS A 367 -7.84 1.39 -23.44
N VAL A 368 -6.61 1.55 -23.95
CA VAL A 368 -6.27 2.71 -24.81
C VAL A 368 -6.66 2.46 -26.28
N GLY A 369 -6.79 1.19 -26.68
CA GLY A 369 -7.29 0.77 -27.98
C GLY A 369 -8.77 1.12 -28.20
N LEU A 370 -9.61 1.03 -27.16
CA LEU A 370 -11.01 1.48 -27.17
C LEU A 370 -11.17 2.95 -27.60
N TYR A 371 -10.14 3.78 -27.42
CA TYR A 371 -10.14 5.19 -27.83
C TYR A 371 -9.21 5.47 -29.03
N GLY A 372 -8.77 4.42 -29.74
CA GLY A 372 -7.95 4.49 -30.96
C GLY A 372 -6.45 4.79 -30.73
N MET A 373 -5.97 4.81 -29.49
CA MET A 373 -4.58 5.20 -29.19
C MET A 373 -3.60 4.06 -29.49
N ASN A 374 -2.46 4.39 -30.12
CA ASN A 374 -1.34 3.48 -30.37
C ASN A 374 -0.36 3.49 -29.16
N PRO A 375 -0.13 2.36 -28.46
CA PRO A 375 0.78 2.27 -27.31
C PRO A 375 2.22 2.70 -27.56
N ARG A 376 2.75 2.57 -28.79
CA ARG A 376 4.10 3.05 -29.15
C ARG A 376 4.13 4.56 -29.43
N GLY A 377 2.96 5.16 -29.67
CA GLY A 377 2.82 6.57 -30.04
C GLY A 377 2.98 7.56 -28.88
N LYS A 378 2.89 8.84 -29.24
CA LYS A 378 2.82 9.97 -28.31
C LYS A 378 1.50 10.72 -28.50
N THR A 379 0.99 11.34 -27.44
CA THR A 379 -0.25 12.12 -27.44
C THR A 379 -0.06 13.43 -26.67
N TYR A 380 -1.04 14.32 -26.74
CA TYR A 380 -1.04 15.58 -25.98
C TYR A 380 -2.12 15.57 -24.89
N LEU A 381 -1.73 15.90 -23.67
CA LEU A 381 -2.63 16.28 -22.58
C LEU A 381 -2.41 17.76 -22.21
N LYS A 382 -3.41 18.38 -21.56
CA LYS A 382 -3.35 19.74 -21.02
C LYS A 382 -3.24 19.63 -19.50
N SER A 383 -2.15 20.15 -18.91
CA SER A 383 -1.95 20.13 -17.46
C SER A 383 -3.07 20.90 -16.72
N GLY A 384 -3.63 20.29 -15.68
CA GLY A 384 -4.48 20.95 -14.68
C GLY A 384 -3.69 21.80 -13.68
N GLY A 385 -2.35 21.70 -13.68
CA GLY A 385 -1.44 22.27 -12.68
C GLY A 385 -0.77 21.16 -11.86
N GLY A 386 0.49 21.37 -11.48
CA GLY A 386 1.32 20.44 -10.73
C GLY A 386 2.77 20.92 -10.69
N ASN A 387 3.64 20.26 -9.91
CA ASN A 387 5.01 20.74 -9.66
C ASN A 387 5.93 20.71 -10.90
N LEU A 388 5.64 19.86 -11.90
CA LEU A 388 6.43 19.73 -13.14
C LEU A 388 5.89 20.58 -14.30
N TYR A 389 4.57 20.82 -14.35
CA TYR A 389 3.92 21.51 -15.47
C TYR A 389 2.79 22.44 -15.02
N ARG A 390 2.99 23.75 -15.21
CA ARG A 390 1.98 24.80 -14.94
C ARG A 390 0.63 24.52 -15.61
N LYS A 391 -0.45 24.94 -14.95
CA LYS A 391 -1.84 24.83 -15.44
C LYS A 391 -1.95 25.38 -16.86
N GLY A 392 -2.69 24.67 -17.71
CA GLY A 392 -2.91 25.00 -19.12
C GLY A 392 -1.81 24.55 -20.10
N LYS A 393 -0.61 24.14 -19.65
CA LYS A 393 0.46 23.68 -20.54
C LYS A 393 0.03 22.42 -21.32
N LYS A 394 0.07 22.47 -22.65
CA LYS A 394 0.01 21.27 -23.51
C LYS A 394 1.35 20.52 -23.40
N VAL A 395 1.31 19.24 -23.02
CA VAL A 395 2.50 18.37 -22.83
C VAL A 395 2.40 17.14 -23.74
N ARG A 396 3.51 16.79 -24.41
CA ARG A 396 3.62 15.66 -25.35
C ARG A 396 4.14 14.42 -24.64
N LEU A 397 3.23 13.54 -24.23
CA LEU A 397 3.52 12.33 -23.44
C LEU A 397 3.53 11.08 -24.31
N ASN A 398 4.09 9.97 -23.81
CA ASN A 398 3.91 8.65 -24.41
C ASN A 398 2.50 8.12 -24.10
N VAL A 399 1.88 7.36 -25.00
CA VAL A 399 0.55 6.75 -24.74
C VAL A 399 0.58 5.78 -23.54
N ILE A 400 1.73 5.18 -23.24
CA ILE A 400 2.03 4.62 -21.91
C ILE A 400 3.23 5.38 -21.34
N SER A 401 2.99 6.13 -20.27
CA SER A 401 3.97 6.96 -19.55
C SER A 401 4.13 6.48 -18.10
N GLY A 402 5.22 6.84 -17.44
CA GLY A 402 5.36 6.69 -15.98
C GLY A 402 4.79 7.91 -15.25
N HIS A 403 4.49 7.80 -13.95
CA HIS A 403 4.04 8.97 -13.18
C HIS A 403 4.99 10.18 -13.29
N ARG A 404 6.29 9.90 -13.18
CA ARG A 404 7.38 10.88 -13.38
C ARG A 404 7.41 11.64 -14.71
N ASP A 405 6.63 11.21 -15.71
CA ASP A 405 6.51 11.91 -17.00
C ASP A 405 5.47 13.04 -16.94
N GLY A 406 4.59 13.04 -15.94
CA GLY A 406 3.55 14.05 -15.71
C GLY A 406 3.77 14.90 -14.46
N PHE A 407 4.43 14.37 -13.43
CA PHE A 407 4.69 15.01 -12.15
C PHE A 407 6.14 14.77 -11.71
N ALA A 408 6.76 15.64 -10.91
CA ALA A 408 8.09 15.39 -10.38
C ALA A 408 8.00 14.47 -9.15
N THR A 409 8.19 13.17 -9.39
CA THR A 409 8.05 12.07 -8.42
C THR A 409 9.01 10.93 -8.74
N ASN A 410 9.32 10.09 -7.75
CA ASN A 410 10.03 8.83 -7.96
C ASN A 410 9.14 7.73 -8.57
N CYS A 411 7.82 7.86 -8.51
CA CYS A 411 6.86 6.90 -9.07
C CYS A 411 7.07 6.72 -10.62
N PRO A 412 7.03 5.50 -11.20
CA PRO A 412 6.69 4.19 -10.62
C PRO A 412 7.88 3.39 -10.04
N GLY A 413 8.94 4.07 -9.59
CA GLY A 413 10.21 3.45 -9.24
C GLY A 413 11.06 3.10 -10.47
N LYS A 414 12.39 3.23 -10.35
CA LYS A 414 13.31 3.18 -11.49
C LYS A 414 13.17 1.88 -12.31
N LYS A 415 13.16 0.69 -11.69
CA LYS A 415 13.22 -0.58 -12.42
C LYS A 415 11.93 -0.91 -13.19
N LEU A 416 10.80 -0.32 -12.79
CA LEU A 416 9.54 -0.42 -13.53
C LEU A 416 9.48 0.64 -14.65
N TYR A 417 9.93 1.86 -14.37
CA TYR A 417 10.09 2.90 -15.40
C TYR A 417 11.01 2.43 -16.55
N ASP A 418 12.16 1.82 -16.22
CA ASP A 418 13.12 1.19 -17.15
C ASP A 418 12.49 0.12 -18.07
N LYS A 419 11.25 -0.34 -17.81
CA LYS A 419 10.54 -1.36 -18.58
C LYS A 419 9.30 -0.86 -19.34
N LEU A 420 8.98 0.43 -19.27
CA LEU A 420 7.84 1.00 -20.01
C LEU A 420 8.05 0.97 -21.54
N GLY A 421 9.28 0.96 -22.04
CA GLY A 421 9.56 0.68 -23.46
C GLY A 421 9.11 -0.71 -23.88
N THR A 422 9.40 -1.73 -23.06
CA THR A 422 8.96 -3.12 -23.28
C THR A 422 7.43 -3.25 -23.18
N ALA A 423 6.79 -2.53 -22.26
CA ALA A 423 5.34 -2.50 -22.15
C ALA A 423 4.67 -1.94 -23.42
N ARG A 424 5.17 -0.80 -23.93
CA ARG A 424 4.69 -0.17 -25.17
C ARG A 424 4.81 -1.08 -26.39
N ALA A 425 5.96 -1.73 -26.58
CA ALA A 425 6.18 -2.67 -27.68
C ALA A 425 5.24 -3.89 -27.62
N LYS A 426 5.05 -4.48 -26.42
CA LYS A 426 4.14 -5.63 -26.24
C LYS A 426 2.67 -5.23 -26.39
N ALA A 427 2.29 -4.04 -25.92
CA ALA A 427 0.93 -3.53 -26.05
C ALA A 427 0.56 -3.26 -27.52
N ALA A 428 1.47 -2.70 -28.32
CA ALA A 428 1.29 -2.57 -29.76
C ALA A 428 1.11 -3.95 -30.44
N LYS A 429 1.96 -4.95 -30.12
CA LYS A 429 1.76 -6.32 -30.64
C LYS A 429 0.40 -6.91 -30.26
N TYR A 430 -0.12 -6.64 -29.05
CA TYR A 430 -1.48 -7.04 -28.65
C TYR A 430 -2.61 -6.25 -29.34
N GLN A 431 -2.33 -5.06 -29.90
CA GLN A 431 -3.21 -4.36 -30.84
C GLN A 431 -3.05 -4.84 -32.29
N GLY A 432 -2.00 -5.60 -32.64
CA GLY A 432 -1.63 -5.80 -34.04
C GLY A 432 -1.06 -4.51 -34.65
N ARG A 433 0.03 -4.02 -34.06
CA ARG A 433 0.85 -2.86 -34.42
C ARG A 433 2.31 -3.08 -33.98
#